data_AF-A0A2N1M2N6-F1
#
_entry.id   AF-A0A2N1M2N6-F1
#
_cell.length_a   1.000
_cell.length_b   1.000
_cell.length_c   1.000
_cell.angle_alpha   90.00
_cell.angle_beta   90.00
_cell.angle_gamma   90.00
#
_symmetry.space_group_name_H-M   'P 1'
#
loop_
_entity.id
_entity.type
_entity.pdbx_description
1 polymer ?
#
loop_
_entity_poly.entity_id
_entity_poly.type
_entity_poly.pdbx_seq_one_letter_code
_entity_poly.pdbx_strand_id
1 'polypeptide(L)' 'FISRDTFNGIIEHYIGNLPMSKQEKALINFNFLNKIKEVLLNPKNNTISNKNTHSWIKKKF' A
#
# COMPACT_ATOMS: atom_id res chain seq x y z
N PHE A 1 -1.19 -28.05 9.05
CA PHE A 1 -1.80 -26.71 8.88
C PHE A 1 -1.05 -25.74 9.77
N ILE A 2 -0.68 -24.56 9.26
CA ILE A 2 -0.11 -23.49 10.09
C ILE A 2 -1.23 -22.64 10.69
N SER A 3 -1.01 -22.06 11.87
CA SER A 3 -1.97 -21.13 12.46
C SER A 3 -2.01 -19.83 11.63
N ARG A 4 -3.11 -19.09 11.76
CA ARG A 4 -3.26 -17.77 11.12
C ARG A 4 -2.13 -16.82 11.55
N ASP A 5 -1.74 -16.85 12.82
CA ASP A 5 -0.71 -15.97 13.35
C ASP A 5 0.67 -16.32 12.80
N THR A 6 0.98 -17.62 12.66
CA THR A 6 2.22 -18.06 12.01
C THR A 6 2.24 -17.65 10.54
N PHE A 7 1.12 -17.78 9.82
CA PHE A 7 1.03 -17.30 8.44
C PHE A 7 1.26 -15.80 8.34
N ASN A 8 0.59 -15.01 9.19
CA ASN A 8 0.75 -13.55 9.21
C ASN A 8 2.21 -13.14 9.51
N GLY A 9 2.86 -13.79 10.48
CA GLY A 9 4.27 -13.51 10.81
C GLY A 9 5.24 -13.81 9.66
N ILE A 10 5.03 -14.90 8.92
CA ILE A 10 5.82 -15.23 7.72
C ILE A 10 5.66 -14.15 6.64
N ILE A 11 4.42 -13.70 6.44
CA ILE A 11 4.08 -12.71 5.42
C ILE A 11 4.62 -11.32 5.79
N GLU A 12 4.48 -10.90 7.05
CA GLU A 12 5.05 -9.64 7.54
C GLU A 12 6.57 -9.61 7.40
N HIS A 13 7.25 -10.71 7.77
CA HIS A 13 8.70 -10.81 7.62
C HIS A 13 9.14 -10.76 6.15
N TYR A 14 8.43 -11.49 5.27
CA TYR A 14 8.69 -11.45 3.83
C TYR A 14 8.53 -10.04 3.25
N ILE A 15 7.44 -9.34 3.60
CA ILE A 15 7.19 -7.98 3.13
C ILE A 15 8.25 -7.02 3.68
N GLY A 16 8.56 -7.08 4.98
CA GLY A 16 9.55 -6.21 5.61
C GLY A 16 10.94 -6.30 4.96
N ASN A 17 11.29 -7.45 4.40
CA ASN A 17 12.55 -7.68 3.68
C ASN A 17 12.54 -7.22 2.21
N LEU A 18 11.39 -6.85 1.65
CA LEU A 18 11.32 -6.33 0.28
C LEU A 18 11.77 -4.86 0.23
N PRO A 19 12.29 -4.39 -0.91
CA PRO A 19 12.45 -2.96 -1.16
C PRO A 19 11.12 -2.20 -1.01
N MET A 20 11.17 -0.98 -0.50
CA MET A 20 9.98 -0.17 -0.20
C MET A 20 9.00 -0.05 -1.38
N SER A 21 9.51 0.08 -2.61
CA SER A 21 8.71 0.12 -3.84
C SER A 21 7.94 -1.17 -4.15
N LYS A 22 8.44 -2.32 -3.66
CA LYS A 22 7.76 -3.62 -3.75
C LYS A 22 6.83 -3.85 -2.56
N GLN A 23 7.16 -3.31 -1.38
CA GLN A 23 6.28 -3.33 -0.20
C GLN A 23 4.97 -2.57 -0.46
N GLU A 24 5.04 -1.40 -1.08
CA GLU A 24 3.84 -0.61 -1.47
C GLU A 24 2.95 -1.34 -2.48
N LYS A 25 3.54 -2.21 -3.32
CA LYS A 25 2.83 -3.00 -4.33
C LYS A 25 2.36 -4.36 -3.83
N ALA A 26 2.91 -4.85 -2.71
CA ALA A 26 2.42 -6.05 -2.08
C ALA A 26 0.99 -5.77 -1.59
N LEU A 27 0.05 -6.64 -2.00
CA LEU A 27 -1.40 -6.57 -1.76
C LEU A 27 -1.85 -6.45 -0.28
N ILE A 28 -0.91 -6.32 0.65
CA ILE A 28 -1.09 -6.35 2.10
C ILE A 28 -0.83 -4.97 2.73
N ASN A 29 -0.34 -3.99 1.95
CA ASN A 29 -0.16 -2.64 2.47
C ASN A 29 -1.49 -1.89 2.60
N PHE A 30 -2.19 -2.13 3.71
CA PHE A 30 -3.44 -1.43 4.06
C PHE A 30 -3.26 0.09 4.10
N ASN A 31 -2.08 0.59 4.46
CA ASN A 31 -1.77 2.01 4.40
C ASN A 31 -1.77 2.55 2.96
N PHE A 32 -1.22 1.80 2.01
CA PHE A 32 -1.26 2.18 0.59
C PHE A 32 -2.70 2.13 0.04
N LEU A 33 -3.47 1.11 0.41
CA LEU A 33 -4.90 1.03 0.07
C LEU A 33 -5.69 2.24 0.61
N ASN A 34 -5.46 2.62 1.86
CA ASN A 34 -6.11 3.80 2.46
C ASN A 34 -5.70 5.09 1.75
N LYS A 35 -4.41 5.23 1.38
CA LYS A 35 -3.94 6.36 0.57
C LYS A 35 -4.62 6.41 -0.80
N ILE A 36 -4.80 5.27 -1.48
CA ILE A 36 -5.55 5.21 -2.75
C ILE A 36 -6.97 5.70 -2.53
N LYS A 37 -7.68 5.19 -1.51
CA LYS A 37 -9.05 5.61 -1.19
C LYS A 37 -9.14 7.10 -0.92
N GLU A 38 -8.26 7.66 -0.10
CA GLU A 38 -8.26 9.08 0.21
C GLU A 38 -7.99 9.95 -1.02
N VAL A 39 -7.06 9.55 -1.90
CA VAL A 39 -6.79 10.28 -3.15
C VAL A 39 -7.98 10.25 -4.09
N LEU A 40 -8.69 9.13 -4.17
CA LEU A 40 -9.90 9.00 -5.01
C LEU A 40 -11.08 9.80 -4.44
N LEU A 41 -11.25 9.83 -3.11
CA LEU A 41 -12.31 10.59 -2.44
C LEU A 41 -12.02 12.10 -2.40
N ASN A 42 -10.76 12.49 -2.21
CA ASN A 42 -10.33 13.89 -2.06
C ASN A 42 -9.17 14.24 -3.02
N PRO A 43 -9.42 14.27 -4.35
CA PRO A 43 -8.37 14.39 -5.37
C PRO A 43 -7.67 15.77 -5.43
N LYS A 44 -8.10 16.75 -4.63
CA LYS A 44 -7.45 18.06 -4.49
C LYS A 44 -6.48 18.10 -3.30
N ASN A 45 -6.51 17.10 -2.44
CA ASN A 45 -5.69 17.05 -1.25
C ASN A 45 -4.30 16.48 -1.58
N ASN A 46 -3.36 17.38 -1.86
CA ASN A 46 -2.00 17.04 -2.28
C ASN A 46 -1.06 16.66 -1.11
N THR A 47 -1.55 16.62 0.14
CA THR A 47 -0.71 16.29 1.31
C THR A 47 -0.68 14.79 1.62
N ILE A 48 -1.65 14.02 1.11
CA ILE A 48 -1.82 12.58 1.39
C ILE A 48 -0.70 11.72 0.79
N SER A 49 -0.17 12.12 -0.37
CA SER A 49 0.87 11.39 -1.08
C SER A 49 1.70 12.30 -1.97
N ASN A 50 2.89 11.84 -2.36
CA ASN A 50 3.72 12.61 -3.28
C ASN A 50 3.04 12.74 -4.66
N LYS A 51 3.45 13.76 -5.44
CA LYS A 51 2.85 14.09 -6.74
C LYS A 51 2.85 12.91 -7.73
N ASN A 52 3.88 12.06 -7.69
CA ASN A 52 4.02 10.91 -8.59
C ASN A 52 3.02 9.82 -8.24
N THR A 53 2.89 9.48 -6.95
CA THR A 53 1.91 8.53 -6.44
C THR A 53 0.49 9.02 -6.72
N HIS A 54 0.21 10.29 -6.44
CA HIS A 54 -1.09 10.91 -6.70
C HIS A 54 -1.47 10.86 -8.19
N SER A 55 -0.52 11.21 -9.08
CA SER A 55 -0.75 11.15 -10.53
C SER A 55 -0.91 9.72 -11.04
N TRP A 56 -0.17 8.75 -10.48
CA TRP A 56 -0.30 7.34 -10.85
C TRP A 56 -1.66 6.78 -10.45
N ILE A 57 -2.13 7.08 -9.23
CA ILE A 57 -3.43 6.63 -8.72
C ILE A 57 -4.56 7.10 -9.66
N LYS A 58 -4.62 8.39 -9.97
CA LYS A 58 -5.63 8.97 -10.89
C LYS A 58 -5.59 8.44 -12.33
N LYS A 59 -4.44 7.90 -12.76
CA LYS A 59 -4.29 7.34 -14.11
C LYS A 59 -4.73 5.87 -14.17
N LYS A 60 -4.68 5.16 -13.04
CA LYS A 60 -4.94 3.72 -12.97
C LYS A 60 -6.35 3.36 -12.51
N PHE A 61 -6.97 4.23 -11.72
CA PHE A 61 -8.31 4.11 -11.19
C PHE A 61 -9.11 5.36 -11.55
#